data_AF-A0A2T2RN45-F1
#
_entry.id   AF-A0A2T2RN45-F1
#
_cell.length_a   1.000
_cell.length_b   1.000
_cell.length_c   1.000
_cell.angle_alpha   90.00
_cell.angle_beta   90.00
_cell.angle_gamma   90.00
#
_symmetry.space_group_name_H-M   'P 1'
#
loop_
_entity.id
_entity.type
_entity.pdbx_description
1 polymer ?
#
loop_
_entity_poly.entity_id
_entity_poly.type
_entity_poly.pdbx_seq_one_letter_code
_entity_poly.pdbx_strand_id
1 'polypeptide(L)'
;MAGSDQDSQSPVRSLPVPDYSSTTLSAEASFSQLHSPGPECSPETLEEWMLVCAKAACAYLYPTLSSLNTPRPGQESGEQLDQLVGDVDDSLLSNLIAEEESQTRQTQQSQINTVLISALAKLDSQVQQLLEAVLRSRTDSTRDGRTVKYETVYYLAAIL
;
A
#
# COMPACT_ATOMS: atom_id res chain seq x y z
N MET A 1 -74.90 19.15 -9.27
CA MET A 1 -74.13 20.41 -9.30
C MET A 1 -73.03 20.26 -8.27
N ALA A 2 -71.84 19.82 -8.73
CA ALA A 2 -70.59 20.61 -8.76
C ALA A 2 -69.98 20.70 -7.34
N GLY A 3 -68.96 19.91 -7.00
CA GLY A 3 -67.58 19.95 -7.52
C GLY A 3 -66.75 20.84 -6.58
N SER A 4 -65.53 20.55 -6.14
CA SER A 4 -64.55 19.54 -6.49
C SER A 4 -63.54 19.43 -5.33
N ASP A 5 -62.97 18.24 -5.16
CA ASP A 5 -61.79 17.95 -4.35
C ASP A 5 -60.60 18.84 -4.75
N GLN A 6 -59.93 19.46 -3.77
CA GLN A 6 -58.62 20.08 -3.95
C GLN A 6 -57.55 19.08 -3.50
N ASP A 7 -57.06 18.31 -4.47
CA ASP A 7 -55.84 17.54 -4.37
C ASP A 7 -54.64 18.51 -4.38
N SER A 8 -53.85 18.51 -3.31
CA SER A 8 -52.69 19.38 -3.14
C SER A 8 -51.51 18.82 -3.91
N GLN A 9 -51.44 19.14 -5.21
CA GLN A 9 -50.33 18.74 -6.07
C GLN A 9 -49.30 19.88 -6.14
N SER A 10 -48.22 19.78 -5.36
CA SER A 10 -47.05 20.66 -5.48
C SER A 10 -46.42 20.51 -6.88
N PRO A 11 -46.10 21.60 -7.59
CA PRO A 11 -45.41 21.50 -8.86
C PRO A 11 -43.94 21.16 -8.59
N VAL A 12 -43.56 19.92 -8.91
CA VAL A 12 -42.17 19.49 -9.02
C VAL A 12 -41.50 20.38 -10.07
N ARG A 13 -40.64 21.29 -9.62
CA ARG A 13 -39.80 22.12 -10.50
C ARG A 13 -38.76 21.21 -11.15
N SER A 14 -39.08 20.63 -12.29
CA SER A 14 -38.13 19.88 -13.10
C SER A 14 -37.01 20.81 -13.55
N LEU A 15 -35.79 20.54 -13.09
CA LEU A 15 -34.58 21.16 -13.61
C LEU A 15 -34.42 20.70 -15.08
N PRO A 16 -34.18 21.61 -16.04
CA PRO A 16 -33.89 21.21 -17.41
C PRO A 16 -32.60 20.40 -17.42
N VAL A 17 -32.63 19.28 -18.13
CA VAL A 17 -31.49 18.41 -18.38
C VAL A 17 -30.41 19.24 -19.09
N PRO A 18 -29.17 19.29 -18.60
CA PRO A 18 -28.14 20.10 -19.24
C PRO A 18 -27.79 19.50 -20.61
N ASP A 19 -28.03 20.25 -21.68
CA ASP A 19 -27.50 19.94 -23.00
C ASP A 19 -25.96 20.00 -22.95
N TYR A 20 -25.32 18.84 -23.02
CA TYR A 20 -23.86 18.67 -22.92
C TYR A 20 -23.07 19.26 -24.10
N SER A 21 -23.75 19.92 -25.06
CA SER A 21 -23.12 20.57 -26.22
C SER A 21 -22.79 22.04 -25.98
N SER A 22 -23.33 22.66 -24.92
CA SER A 22 -23.13 24.10 -24.65
C SER A 22 -21.97 24.41 -23.70
N THR A 23 -21.40 23.41 -23.02
CA THR A 23 -20.40 23.63 -21.97
C THR A 23 -18.97 23.84 -22.47
N THR A 24 -18.66 23.56 -23.74
CA THR A 24 -17.30 23.72 -24.27
C THR A 24 -16.98 25.18 -24.64
N LEU A 25 -17.98 26.01 -24.93
CA LEU A 25 -17.76 27.41 -25.29
C LEU A 25 -17.49 28.31 -24.06
N SER A 26 -17.90 27.89 -22.86
CA SER A 26 -17.77 28.69 -21.63
C SER A 26 -16.39 28.59 -20.96
N ALA A 27 -15.59 27.58 -21.30
CA ALA A 27 -14.24 27.42 -20.76
C ALA A 27 -13.26 28.44 -21.36
N GLU A 28 -13.39 28.75 -22.65
CA GLU A 28 -12.46 29.63 -23.38
C GLU A 28 -12.66 31.11 -23.04
N ALA A 29 -13.87 31.52 -22.67
CA ALA A 29 -14.16 32.91 -22.30
C ALA A 29 -13.68 33.29 -20.87
N SER A 30 -13.36 32.29 -20.04
CA SER A 30 -13.05 32.49 -18.62
C SER A 30 -11.59 32.88 -18.35
N PHE A 31 -10.67 32.61 -19.30
CA PHE A 31 -9.24 32.93 -19.15
C PHE A 31 -8.90 34.40 -19.41
N SER A 32 -9.77 35.15 -20.09
CA SER A 32 -9.47 36.52 -20.53
C SER A 32 -9.85 37.61 -19.51
N GLN A 33 -10.41 37.25 -18.36
CA GLN A 33 -10.76 38.19 -17.28
C GLN A 33 -9.92 37.97 -16.02
N LEU A 34 -8.59 37.88 -16.19
CA LEU A 34 -7.71 38.14 -15.06
C LEU A 34 -7.98 39.58 -14.61
N HIS A 35 -8.53 39.71 -13.41
CA HIS A 35 -8.74 40.99 -12.73
C HIS A 35 -7.51 41.88 -12.92
N SER A 36 -7.72 43.17 -13.20
CA SER A 36 -6.63 44.17 -13.21
C SER A 36 -5.74 43.95 -11.98
N PRO A 37 -4.39 43.94 -12.13
CA PRO A 37 -3.51 43.68 -11.00
C PRO A 37 -3.89 44.65 -9.88
N GLY A 38 -4.30 44.07 -8.74
CA GLY A 38 -4.60 44.82 -7.53
C GLY A 38 -3.36 45.57 -7.03
N PRO A 39 -3.51 46.37 -5.95
CA PRO A 39 -2.35 47.00 -5.31
C PRO A 39 -1.27 45.96 -5.01
N GLU A 40 0.00 46.36 -5.20
CA GLU A 40 1.15 45.51 -4.95
C GLU A 40 1.12 44.99 -3.51
N CYS A 41 1.26 43.67 -3.34
CA CYS A 41 1.22 43.03 -2.04
C CYS A 41 2.42 43.51 -1.21
N SER A 42 2.17 43.95 0.02
CA SER A 42 3.26 44.34 0.92
C SER A 42 4.07 43.10 1.30
N PRO A 43 5.39 43.23 1.50
CA PRO A 43 6.24 42.09 1.86
C PRO A 43 5.77 41.41 3.16
N GLU A 44 5.21 42.18 4.11
CA GLU A 44 4.66 41.67 5.36
C GLU A 44 3.44 40.77 5.14
N THR A 45 2.55 41.15 4.20
CA THR A 45 1.35 40.37 3.87
C THR A 45 1.73 39.05 3.19
N LEU A 46 2.76 39.10 2.33
CA LEU A 46 3.28 37.91 1.65
C LEU A 46 3.93 36.94 2.66
N GLU A 47 4.71 37.47 3.61
CA GLU A 47 5.30 36.68 4.69
C GLU A 47 4.23 35.99 5.54
N GLU A 48 3.17 36.71 5.93
CA GLU A 48 2.06 36.13 6.70
C GLU A 48 1.39 34.97 5.95
N TRP A 49 1.09 35.14 4.67
CA TRP A 49 0.50 34.07 3.86
C TRP A 49 1.43 32.87 3.69
N MET A 50 2.73 33.11 3.48
CA MET A 50 3.71 32.02 3.42
C MET A 50 3.78 31.25 4.74
N LEU A 51 3.75 31.94 5.88
CA LEU A 51 3.75 31.31 7.20
C LEU A 51 2.48 30.48 7.43
N VAL A 52 1.31 30.98 7.03
CA VAL A 52 0.05 30.24 7.12
C VAL A 52 0.10 28.97 6.27
N CYS A 53 0.55 29.09 5.00
CA CYS A 53 0.70 27.94 4.10
C CYS A 53 1.69 26.91 4.66
N ALA A 54 2.83 27.35 5.19
CA ALA A 54 3.82 26.46 5.79
C ALA A 54 3.26 25.72 7.01
N LYS A 55 2.53 26.42 7.89
CA LYS A 55 1.86 25.81 9.06
C LYS A 55 0.82 24.78 8.63
N ALA A 56 0.01 25.09 7.62
CA ALA A 56 -1.01 24.17 7.12
C ALA A 56 -0.39 22.91 6.50
N ALA A 57 0.67 23.07 5.69
CA ALA A 57 1.40 21.95 5.11
C ALA A 57 2.01 21.07 6.21
N CYS A 58 2.68 21.68 7.19
CA CYS A 58 3.25 20.94 8.31
C CYS A 58 2.18 20.22 9.14
N ALA A 59 1.04 20.84 9.42
CA ALA A 59 -0.06 20.21 10.16
C ALA A 59 -0.69 19.03 9.40
N TYR A 60 -0.74 19.10 8.06
CA TYR A 60 -1.21 18.02 7.21
C TYR A 60 -0.24 16.84 7.15
N LEU A 61 1.05 17.12 6.95
CA LEU A 61 2.10 16.09 6.86
C LEU A 61 2.43 15.46 8.22
N TYR A 62 2.32 16.24 9.30
CA TYR A 62 2.63 15.83 10.66
C TYR A 62 1.42 16.09 11.55
N PRO A 63 0.36 15.26 11.43
CA PRO A 63 -0.78 15.38 12.32
C PRO A 63 -0.32 15.20 13.77
N THR A 64 -0.91 15.98 14.67
CA THR A 64 -0.60 15.86 16.09
C THR A 64 -1.06 14.48 16.57
N LEU A 65 -0.11 13.70 17.10
CA LEU A 65 -0.41 12.40 17.69
C LEU A 65 -1.13 12.63 19.02
N SER A 66 -2.45 12.48 19.01
CA SER A 66 -3.27 12.49 20.22
C SER A 66 -3.28 11.12 20.88
N SER A 67 -3.50 11.10 22.20
CA SER A 67 -3.67 9.85 22.94
C SER A 67 -4.92 9.12 22.45
N LEU A 68 -4.75 7.84 22.10
CA LEU A 68 -5.85 6.98 21.64
C LEU A 68 -6.82 6.60 22.78
N ASN A 69 -6.43 6.79 24.05
CA ASN A 69 -7.28 6.59 25.23
C ASN A 69 -8.22 7.79 25.48
N THR A 70 -8.40 8.69 24.50
CA THR A 70 -9.30 9.83 24.67
C THR A 70 -10.73 9.47 24.27
N PRO A 71 -11.75 10.05 24.93
CA PRO A 71 -13.13 9.89 24.51
C PRO A 71 -13.31 10.41 23.09
N ARG A 72 -14.13 9.71 22.30
CA ARG A 72 -14.35 10.05 20.90
C ARG A 72 -14.92 11.48 20.74
N PRO A 73 -14.48 12.24 19.72
CA PRO A 73 -15.07 13.55 19.43
C PRO A 73 -16.57 13.42 19.18
N GLY A 74 -17.39 14.06 20.04
CA GLY A 74 -18.84 14.05 19.91
C GLY A 74 -19.57 12.86 20.54
N GLN A 75 -18.88 11.96 21.25
CA GLN A 75 -19.52 10.87 22.01
C GLN A 75 -18.96 10.82 23.44
N GLU A 76 -19.84 10.75 24.44
CA GLU A 76 -19.44 10.67 25.86
C GLU A 76 -18.90 9.29 26.27
N SER A 77 -19.01 8.29 25.39
CA SER A 77 -18.62 6.91 25.66
C SER A 77 -17.90 6.27 24.48
N GLY A 78 -16.86 5.48 24.77
CA GLY A 78 -15.98 4.82 23.80
C GLY A 78 -14.70 5.62 23.56
N GLU A 79 -13.58 4.91 23.49
CA GLU A 79 -12.25 5.48 23.29
C GLU A 79 -11.91 5.50 21.79
N GLN A 80 -10.90 6.29 21.38
CA GLN A 80 -10.43 6.25 19.99
C GLN A 80 -9.82 4.88 19.63
N LEU A 81 -9.27 4.16 20.62
CA LEU A 81 -8.77 2.79 20.44
C LEU A 81 -9.85 1.81 19.96
N ASP A 82 -11.11 2.00 20.34
CA ASP A 82 -12.20 1.10 19.96
C ASP A 82 -12.49 1.10 18.45
N GLN A 83 -11.94 2.08 17.70
CA GLN A 83 -12.06 2.16 16.24
C GLN A 83 -10.94 1.44 15.49
N LEU A 84 -9.87 1.02 16.18
CA LEU A 84 -8.86 0.19 15.56
C LEU A 84 -9.45 -1.20 15.34
N VAL A 85 -9.63 -1.57 14.08
CA VAL A 85 -9.87 -2.95 13.70
C VAL A 85 -8.61 -3.73 14.11
N GLY A 86 -8.77 -4.68 15.05
CA GLY A 86 -7.70 -5.57 15.51
C GLY A 86 -7.12 -6.41 14.38
N ASP A 87 -5.99 -7.07 14.68
CA ASP A 87 -5.07 -7.79 13.78
C ASP A 87 -5.57 -7.93 12.34
N VAL A 88 -4.79 -7.38 11.42
CA VAL A 88 -5.01 -7.54 9.98
C VAL A 88 -4.90 -9.04 9.69
N ASP A 89 -6.03 -9.74 9.76
CA ASP A 89 -6.14 -11.12 9.35
C ASP A 89 -5.57 -11.20 7.94
N ASP A 90 -4.57 -12.07 7.74
CA ASP A 90 -3.97 -12.30 6.43
C ASP A 90 -5.11 -12.56 5.44
N SER A 91 -5.30 -11.61 4.53
CA SER A 91 -6.36 -11.68 3.53
C SER A 91 -6.29 -13.03 2.81
N LEU A 92 -7.43 -13.59 2.41
CA LEU A 92 -7.45 -14.82 1.60
C LEU A 92 -6.57 -14.70 0.35
N LEU A 93 -6.43 -13.49 -0.20
CA LEU A 93 -5.51 -13.21 -1.30
C LEU A 93 -4.04 -13.30 -0.87
N SER A 94 -3.69 -12.84 0.34
CA SER A 94 -2.34 -12.97 0.92
C SER A 94 -1.93 -14.43 1.01
N ASN A 95 -2.83 -15.28 1.51
CA ASN A 95 -2.60 -16.72 1.63
C ASN A 95 -2.45 -17.41 0.26
N LEU A 96 -3.31 -17.06 -0.71
CA LEU A 96 -3.23 -17.59 -2.07
C LEU A 96 -1.90 -17.23 -2.76
N ILE A 97 -1.45 -15.97 -2.60
CA ILE A 97 -0.16 -15.50 -3.12
C ILE A 97 0.99 -16.26 -2.46
N ALA A 98 0.97 -16.42 -1.14
CA ALA A 98 2.01 -17.13 -0.41
C ALA A 98 2.13 -18.60 -0.86
N GLU A 99 1.01 -19.26 -1.15
CA GLU A 99 0.98 -20.63 -1.67
C GLU A 99 1.56 -20.72 -3.10
N GLU A 100 1.15 -19.83 -4.00
CA GLU A 100 1.68 -19.78 -5.37
C GLU A 100 3.19 -19.53 -5.38
N GLU A 101 3.68 -18.59 -4.57
CA GLU A 101 5.10 -18.31 -4.46
C GLU A 101 5.88 -19.50 -3.88
N SER A 102 5.32 -20.22 -2.91
CA SER A 102 5.93 -21.43 -2.36
C SER A 102 6.12 -22.51 -3.43
N GLN A 103 5.07 -22.76 -4.23
CA GLN A 103 5.15 -23.71 -5.35
C GLN A 103 6.16 -23.26 -6.41
N THR A 104 6.21 -21.96 -6.70
CA THR A 104 7.18 -21.38 -7.63
C THR A 104 8.62 -21.57 -7.15
N ARG A 105 8.88 -21.28 -5.86
CA ARG A 105 10.21 -21.48 -5.24
C ARG A 105 10.64 -22.95 -5.28
N GLN A 106 9.74 -23.88 -4.94
CA GLN A 106 10.03 -25.31 -5.00
C GLN A 106 10.37 -25.77 -6.42
N THR A 107 9.60 -25.29 -7.42
CA THR A 107 9.86 -25.60 -8.83
C THR A 107 11.23 -25.09 -9.28
N GLN A 108 11.56 -23.83 -8.96
CA GLN A 108 12.86 -23.25 -9.28
C GLN A 108 14.01 -24.01 -8.60
N GLN A 109 13.84 -24.36 -7.32
CA GLN A 109 14.84 -25.12 -6.57
C GLN A 109 15.10 -26.50 -7.21
N SER A 110 14.06 -27.18 -7.66
CA SER A 110 14.17 -28.48 -8.35
C SER A 110 14.91 -28.34 -9.70
N GLN A 111 14.61 -27.29 -10.46
CA GLN A 111 15.31 -27.01 -11.72
C GLN A 111 16.79 -26.71 -11.50
N ILE A 112 17.11 -25.87 -10.51
CA ILE A 112 18.50 -25.57 -10.12
C ILE A 112 19.21 -26.86 -9.72
N ASN A 113 18.60 -27.68 -8.87
CA ASN A 113 19.18 -28.95 -8.44
C ASN A 113 19.46 -29.88 -9.64
N THR A 114 18.50 -30.02 -10.55
CA THR A 114 18.66 -30.83 -11.76
C THR A 114 19.83 -30.34 -12.60
N VAL A 115 19.94 -29.03 -12.82
CA VAL A 115 21.06 -28.44 -13.56
C VAL A 115 22.38 -28.72 -12.86
N LEU A 116 22.46 -28.52 -11.54
CA LEU A 116 23.66 -28.76 -10.75
C LEU A 116 24.10 -30.23 -10.81
N ILE A 117 23.19 -31.19 -10.62
CA ILE A 117 23.49 -32.63 -10.74
C ILE A 117 24.00 -32.94 -12.15
N SER A 118 23.33 -32.41 -13.18
CA SER A 118 23.76 -32.64 -14.57
C SER A 118 25.13 -32.06 -14.87
N ALA A 119 25.50 -30.94 -14.25
CA ALA A 119 26.81 -30.31 -14.39
C ALA A 119 27.88 -31.07 -13.62
N LEU A 120 27.55 -31.55 -12.42
CA LEU A 120 28.43 -32.39 -11.60
C LEU A 120 28.75 -33.71 -12.31
N ALA A 121 27.76 -34.36 -12.92
CA ALA A 121 27.97 -35.59 -13.68
C ALA A 121 28.92 -35.43 -14.89
N LYS A 122 29.09 -34.21 -15.40
CA LYS A 122 30.03 -33.89 -16.50
C LYS A 122 31.45 -33.58 -16.00
N LEU A 123 31.64 -33.42 -14.70
CA LEU A 123 32.92 -33.13 -14.08
C LEU A 123 33.75 -34.42 -13.95
N ASP A 124 35.07 -34.31 -13.99
CA ASP A 124 35.96 -35.46 -13.78
C ASP A 124 35.82 -35.99 -12.34
N SER A 125 35.92 -37.31 -12.20
CA SER A 125 35.86 -38.07 -10.95
C SER A 125 36.77 -37.50 -9.84
N GLN A 126 37.97 -37.03 -10.20
CA GLN A 126 38.90 -36.42 -9.25
C GLN A 126 38.38 -35.09 -8.69
N VAL A 127 37.69 -34.30 -9.52
CA VAL A 127 37.11 -33.00 -9.12
C VAL A 127 35.83 -33.20 -8.33
N GLN A 128 35.03 -34.22 -8.64
CA GLN A 128 33.86 -34.61 -7.84
C GLN A 128 34.25 -34.99 -6.41
N GLN A 129 35.27 -35.85 -6.25
CA GLN A 129 35.78 -36.26 -4.94
C GLN A 129 36.33 -35.08 -4.13
N LEU A 130 37.02 -34.15 -4.79
CA LEU A 130 37.50 -32.93 -4.15
C LEU A 130 36.34 -32.05 -3.67
N LEU A 131 35.31 -31.88 -4.50
CA LEU A 131 34.13 -31.10 -4.15
C LEU A 131 33.36 -31.71 -2.97
N GLU A 132 33.18 -33.04 -2.95
CA GLU A 132 32.57 -33.75 -1.83
C GLU A 132 33.37 -33.56 -0.53
N ALA A 133 34.70 -33.65 -0.59
CA ALA A 133 35.57 -33.44 0.57
C ALA A 133 35.49 -32.00 1.12
N VAL A 134 35.42 -31.00 0.24
CA VAL A 134 35.28 -29.58 0.61
C VAL A 134 33.90 -29.30 1.21
N LEU A 135 32.83 -29.85 0.64
CA LEU A 135 31.48 -29.70 1.18
C LEU A 135 31.35 -30.39 2.54
N ARG A 136 31.92 -31.59 2.71
CA ARG A 136 31.91 -32.33 3.98
C ARG A 136 32.68 -31.59 5.09
N SER A 137 33.85 -31.05 4.79
CA SER A 137 34.61 -30.29 5.79
C SER A 137 33.92 -28.97 6.20
N ARG A 138 33.12 -28.39 5.29
CA ARG A 138 32.35 -27.17 5.57
C ARG A 138 31.19 -27.40 6.54
N THR A 139 30.54 -28.57 6.51
CA THR A 139 29.47 -28.90 7.46
C THR A 139 30.00 -29.19 8.86
N ASP A 140 31.20 -29.79 8.98
CA ASP A 140 31.85 -30.04 10.27
C ASP A 140 32.21 -28.74 11.02
N SER A 141 32.52 -27.67 10.29
CA SER A 141 32.84 -26.34 10.87
C SER A 141 31.62 -25.59 11.42
N THR A 142 30.40 -26.01 11.08
CA THR A 142 29.15 -25.40 11.56
C THR A 142 28.65 -26.06 12.85
N ARG A 143 29.33 -27.12 13.31
CA ARG A 143 29.00 -27.89 14.51
C ARG A 143 29.59 -27.28 15.79
N ASP A 144 30.49 -26.32 15.67
CA ASP A 144 31.11 -25.61 16.80
C ASP A 144 30.41 -24.26 17.05
N GLY A 145 29.29 -24.29 17.77
CA GLY A 145 29.02 -23.26 18.78
C GLY A 145 28.38 -21.91 18.40
N ARG A 146 27.62 -21.77 17.30
CA ARG A 146 26.60 -20.71 17.21
C ARG A 146 25.29 -21.24 16.65
N THR A 147 24.29 -21.33 17.52
CA THR A 147 22.90 -21.59 17.17
C THR A 147 22.37 -20.43 16.33
N VAL A 148 22.53 -20.53 15.02
CA VAL A 148 21.64 -19.82 14.11
C VAL A 148 20.48 -20.77 13.89
N LYS A 149 19.26 -20.31 14.21
CA LYS A 149 18.02 -21.07 14.02
C LYS A 149 17.86 -21.35 12.53
N TYR A 150 18.31 -22.52 12.08
CA TYR A 150 18.12 -22.99 10.72
C TYR A 150 17.25 -24.25 10.73
N GLU A 151 15.93 -24.08 10.72
CA GLU A 151 15.02 -25.16 10.29
C GLU A 151 15.23 -25.54 8.81
N THR A 152 15.95 -24.73 8.04
CA THR A 152 16.14 -24.92 6.59
C THR A 152 17.29 -25.83 6.19
N VAL A 153 18.24 -26.16 7.07
CA VAL A 153 19.42 -26.96 6.68
C VAL A 153 19.13 -28.46 6.69
N TYR A 154 18.14 -28.91 7.49
CA TYR A 154 17.72 -30.33 7.49
C TYR A 154 17.06 -30.76 6.17
N TYR A 155 16.48 -29.83 5.40
CA TYR A 155 15.85 -30.16 4.12
C TYR A 155 16.85 -30.38 2.97
N LEU A 156 18.04 -29.76 3.00
CA LEU A 156 19.06 -29.96 1.96
C LEU A 156 19.79 -31.30 2.09
N ALA A 157 19.88 -31.86 3.30
CA ALA A 157 20.46 -33.19 3.53
C ALA A 157 19.45 -34.34 3.28
N ALA A 158 18.15 -34.05 3.26
CA ALA A 158 17.10 -35.05 3.01
C ALA A 158 16.73 -35.21 1.52
N ILE A 159 17.33 -34.42 0.62
CA ILE A 159 17.05 -34.39 -0.83
C ILE A 159 18.28 -34.83 -1.65
N LEU A 160 19.37 -35.20 -0.99
CA LEU A 160 20.45 -36.02 -1.58
C LEU A 160 20.19 -37.49 -1.25
#